data_AF-A0A655EU21-F1
#
_entry.id   AF-A0A655EU21-F1
#
_cell.length_a   1.000
_cell.length_b   1.000
_cell.length_c   1.000
_cell.angle_alpha   90.00
_cell.angle_beta   90.00
_cell.angle_gamma   90.00
#
_symmetry.space_group_name_H-M   'P 1'
#
loop_
_entity.id
_entity.type
_entity.pdbx_description
1 polymer ?
#
loop_
_entity_poly.entity_id
_entity_poly.type
_entity_poly.pdbx_seq_one_letter_code
_entity_poly.pdbx_strand_id
1 'polypeptide(L)'
;MTFDEPLALDIYQQNPVTGGLIFIDRLSNVTVGAGMVRELDERGATPPVEYSAFELELNALVRRHFPHWDARDLLGDKHGAA
;
A
#
# COMPACT_ATOMS: atom_id res chain seq x y z
N MET A 1 -0.19 6.39 11.63
CA MET A 1 0.70 5.26 11.95
C MET A 1 0.85 4.46 10.68
N THR A 2 2.06 4.09 10.30
CA THR A 2 2.33 3.43 9.00
C THR A 2 3.05 2.12 9.29
N PHE A 3 2.66 1.05 8.60
CA PHE A 3 3.25 -0.28 8.71
C PHE A 3 4.09 -0.56 7.46
N ASP A 4 5.16 -1.33 7.62
CA ASP A 4 6.05 -1.70 6.50
C ASP A 4 5.39 -2.69 5.52
N GLU A 5 4.38 -3.41 5.98
CA GLU A 5 3.59 -4.35 5.19
C GLU A 5 2.08 -4.22 5.46
N PRO A 6 1.21 -4.63 4.52
CA PRO A 6 -0.22 -4.66 4.75
C PRO A 6 -0.59 -5.58 5.91
N LEU A 7 -1.42 -5.10 6.83
CA LEU A 7 -1.87 -5.84 7.99
C LEU A 7 -3.39 -5.87 8.07
N ALA A 8 -3.96 -7.05 8.33
CA ALA A 8 -5.38 -7.19 8.65
C ALA A 8 -5.59 -6.78 10.12
N LEU A 9 -6.27 -5.66 10.32
CA LEU A 9 -6.59 -5.10 11.64
C LEU A 9 -8.10 -4.91 11.76
N ASP A 10 -8.63 -5.15 12.96
CA ASP A 10 -10.02 -4.89 13.30
C ASP A 10 -10.11 -3.82 14.38
N ILE A 11 -11.28 -3.18 14.52
CA ILE A 11 -11.56 -2.33 15.68
C ILE A 11 -11.59 -3.21 16.93
N TYR A 12 -10.86 -2.81 17.97
CA TYR A 12 -10.69 -3.61 19.19
C TYR A 12 -12.02 -4.00 19.87
N GLN A 13 -12.99 -3.08 19.84
CA GLN A 13 -14.33 -3.34 20.41
C GLN A 13 -15.09 -4.46 19.67
N GLN A 14 -14.74 -4.73 18.41
CA GLN A 14 -15.34 -5.79 17.60
C GLN A 14 -14.54 -7.09 17.73
N ASN A 15 -13.21 -6.99 17.65
CA ASN A 15 -12.32 -8.13 17.79
C ASN A 15 -11.07 -7.76 18.63
N PRO A 16 -11.04 -8.12 19.92
CA PRO A 16 -9.91 -7.80 20.78
C PRO A 16 -8.60 -8.48 20.39
N VAL A 17 -8.67 -9.59 19.65
CA VAL A 17 -7.48 -10.37 19.26
C VAL A 17 -6.69 -9.66 18.17
N THR A 18 -7.36 -9.13 17.16
CA THR A 18 -6.75 -8.47 15.99
C THR A 18 -6.76 -6.94 16.10
N GLY A 19 -7.52 -6.37 17.04
CA GLY A 19 -7.49 -4.94 17.34
C GLY A 19 -6.55 -4.55 18.47
N GLY A 20 -5.91 -5.52 19.13
CA GLY A 20 -4.93 -5.29 20.19
C GLY A 20 -3.51 -5.20 19.64
N LEU A 21 -2.69 -4.32 20.20
CA LEU A 21 -1.29 -4.14 19.78
C LEU A 21 -0.38 -3.84 20.97
N ILE A 22 0.89 -4.21 20.83
CA ILE A 22 1.96 -3.83 21.76
C ILE A 22 3.11 -3.19 21.00
N PHE A 23 3.81 -2.28 21.66
CA PHE A 23 5.02 -1.65 21.14
C PHE A 23 6.23 -2.29 21.82
N ILE A 24 7.11 -2.88 21.02
CA ILE A 24 8.33 -3.53 21.49
C ILE A 24 9.52 -2.70 21.04
N ASP A 25 10.38 -2.31 21.98
CA ASP A 25 11.68 -1.75 21.63
C ASP A 25 12.60 -2.87 21.10
N ARG A 26 13.11 -2.69 19.89
CA ARG A 26 13.88 -3.75 19.20
C ARG A 26 15.30 -3.94 19.72
N LEU A 27 15.84 -2.98 20.49
CA LEU A 27 17.19 -3.10 21.06
C LEU A 27 17.16 -3.85 22.39
N SER A 28 16.22 -3.50 23.28
CA SER A 28 16.09 -4.10 24.61
C SER A 28 15.12 -5.28 24.67
N ASN A 29 14.27 -5.46 23.66
CA ASN A 29 13.15 -6.42 23.62
C ASN A 29 12.11 -6.20 24.73
N VAL A 30 12.05 -5.00 25.31
CA VAL A 30 11.07 -4.65 26.33
C VAL A 30 9.79 -4.14 25.67
N THR A 31 8.64 -4.52 26.22
CA THR A 31 7.35 -3.92 25.89
C THR A 31 7.28 -2.51 26.45
N VAL A 32 7.32 -1.52 25.57
CA VAL A 32 7.29 -0.10 25.95
C VAL A 32 5.86 0.47 26.02
N GLY A 33 4.87 -0.26 25.48
CA GLY A 33 3.48 0.16 25.56
C GLY A 33 2.50 -0.85 24.98
N ALA A 34 1.22 -0.57 25.19
CA ALA A 34 0.09 -1.29 24.63
C ALA A 34 -0.88 -0.30 23.97
N GLY A 35 -1.59 -0.75 22.95
CA GLY A 35 -2.57 0.05 22.21
C GLY A 35 -3.74 -0.80 21.74
N MET A 36 -4.82 -0.10 21.39
CA MET A 36 -6.05 -0.68 20.86
C MET A 36 -6.51 0.12 19.65
N VAL A 37 -6.88 -0.58 18.58
CA VAL A 37 -7.42 0.03 17.36
C VAL A 37 -8.80 0.59 17.66
N ARG A 38 -8.94 1.91 17.59
CA ARG A 38 -10.23 2.59 17.78
C ARG A 38 -11.01 2.71 16.47
N GLU A 39 -10.30 2.94 15.38
CA GLU A 39 -10.85 3.26 14.05
C GLU A 39 -9.79 2.88 13.01
N LEU A 40 -10.25 2.40 11.84
CA LEU A 40 -9.40 2.10 10.70
C LEU A 40 -9.49 3.25 9.71
N ASP A 41 -8.34 3.80 9.32
CA ASP A 41 -8.29 4.78 8.25
C ASP A 41 -8.16 4.04 6.91
N GLU A 42 -9.26 3.91 6.17
CA GLU A 42 -9.31 3.24 4.87
C GLU A 42 -8.53 3.98 3.77
N ARG A 43 -7.91 5.12 4.08
CA ARG A 43 -7.07 5.94 3.18
C ARG A 43 -5.79 5.25 2.68
N GLY A 44 -5.58 3.98 3.02
CA GLY A 44 -4.49 3.14 2.51
C GLY A 44 -4.77 2.47 1.16
N ALA A 45 -5.99 2.54 0.62
CA ALA A 45 -6.19 2.29 -0.79
C ALA A 45 -5.46 3.38 -1.56
N THR A 46 -4.26 3.07 -2.07
CA THR A 46 -3.58 3.94 -3.04
C THR A 46 -4.64 4.32 -4.06
N PRO A 47 -4.99 5.61 -4.21
CA PRO A 47 -6.00 5.98 -5.19
C PRO A 47 -5.58 5.38 -6.53
N PRO A 48 -6.53 4.87 -7.34
CA PRO A 48 -6.20 4.34 -8.65
C PRO A 48 -5.29 5.35 -9.33
N VAL A 49 -4.10 4.93 -9.72
CA VAL A 49 -3.15 5.84 -10.37
C VAL A 49 -3.81 6.29 -11.67
N GLU A 50 -4.25 7.54 -11.71
CA GLU A 50 -4.83 8.16 -12.88
C GLU A 50 -3.71 8.79 -13.69
N TYR A 51 -3.39 8.18 -14.83
CA TYR A 51 -2.44 8.73 -15.78
C TYR A 51 -3.13 9.80 -16.64
N SER A 52 -2.48 10.94 -16.80
CA SER A 52 -2.90 11.97 -17.74
C SER A 52 -2.72 11.49 -19.20
N ALA A 53 -3.44 12.13 -20.13
CA ALA A 53 -3.30 11.85 -21.56
C ALA A 53 -1.85 11.99 -22.04
N PHE A 54 -1.12 12.99 -21.52
CA PHE A 54 0.29 13.20 -21.83
C PHE A 54 1.18 12.02 -21.40
N GLU A 55 0.98 11.48 -20.19
CA GLU A 55 1.77 10.36 -19.69
C GLU A 55 1.53 9.08 -20.50
N LEU A 56 0.30 8.85 -20.95
CA LEU A 56 -0.05 7.74 -21.82
C LEU A 56 0.61 7.86 -23.20
N GLU A 57 0.58 9.07 -23.80
CA GLU A 57 1.26 9.35 -25.07
C GLU A 57 2.78 9.20 -24.95
N LEU A 58 3.37 9.71 -23.86
CA LEU A 58 4.79 9.56 -23.58
C LEU A 58 5.17 8.09 -23.40
N ASN A 59 4.39 7.31 -22.65
CA ASN A 59 4.61 5.87 -22.49
C ASN A 59 4.59 5.14 -23.85
N ALA A 60 3.62 5.45 -24.71
CA ALA A 60 3.53 4.88 -26.05
C ALA A 60 4.75 5.25 -26.92
N LEU A 61 5.22 6.50 -26.84
CA LEU A 61 6.42 6.95 -27.53
C LEU A 61 7.67 6.22 -27.03
N VAL A 62 7.85 6.14 -25.70
CA VAL A 62 9.01 5.46 -25.08
C VAL A 62 9.05 4.00 -25.50
N ARG A 63 7.92 3.28 -25.44
CA ARG A 63 7.84 1.87 -25.85
C ARG A 63 8.16 1.66 -27.33
N ARG A 64 7.77 2.61 -28.18
CA ARG A 64 8.04 2.55 -29.63
C ARG A 64 9.50 2.82 -29.97
N HIS A 65 10.12 3.81 -29.32
CA HIS A 65 11.46 4.28 -29.68
C HIS A 65 12.59 3.66 -28.85
N PHE A 66 12.29 3.18 -27.65
CA PHE A 66 13.25 2.59 -26.72
C PHE A 66 12.80 1.21 -26.22
N PRO A 67 12.57 0.23 -27.13
CA PRO A 67 12.09 -1.10 -26.74
C PRO A 67 13.06 -1.86 -25.82
N HIS A 68 14.36 -1.52 -25.85
CA HIS A 68 15.38 -2.10 -24.97
C HIS A 68 15.26 -1.64 -23.50
N TRP A 69 14.42 -0.65 -23.19
CA TRP A 69 14.15 -0.23 -21.81
C TRP A 69 13.12 -1.10 -21.10
N ASP A 70 12.40 -1.95 -21.84
CA ASP A 70 11.35 -2.82 -21.29
C ASP A 70 10.29 -2.03 -20.48
N ALA A 71 9.92 -0.85 -20.98
CA ALA A 71 8.94 0.02 -20.33
C ALA A 71 7.55 -0.63 -20.31
N ARG A 72 6.95 -0.70 -19.11
CA ARG A 72 5.62 -1.31 -18.88
C ARG A 72 4.50 -0.51 -19.54
N ASP A 73 3.44 -1.22 -19.88
CA ASP A 73 2.22 -0.63 -20.45
C ASP A 73 1.31 -0.09 -19.35
N LEU A 74 1.19 1.24 -19.28
CA LEU A 74 0.35 1.90 -18.28
C LEU A 74 -1.15 1.62 -18.45
N LEU A 75 -1.61 1.21 -19.65
CA LEU A 75 -2.99 0.80 -19.91
C LEU A 75 -3.20 -0.70 -19.68
N GLY A 76 -2.17 -1.52 -19.90
CA GLY A 76 -2.18 -2.96 -19.70
C GLY A 76 -2.21 -3.38 -18.23
N ASP A 77 -1.51 -2.63 -17.36
CA ASP A 77 -1.43 -2.94 -15.92
C ASP A 77 -2.77 -2.77 -15.17
N LYS A 78 -3.76 -2.08 -15.75
CA LYS A 78 -5.13 -1.97 -15.17
C LYS A 78 -5.92 -3.29 -15.19
N HIS A 79 -5.51 -4.29 -15.98
CA HIS A 79 -6.24 -5.56 -16.12
C HIS A 79 -5.53 -6.76 -15.47
N GLY A 80 -4.40 -6.53 -14.78
CA GLY A 80 -3.55 -7.60 -14.22
C GLY A 80 -3.79 -7.94 -12.75
N ALA A 81 -4.79 -7.35 -12.09
CA ALA A 81 -5.16 -7.68 -10.72
C ALA A 81 -6.55 -8.35 -10.71
N ALA A 82 -6.58 -9.65 -11.03
CA ALA A 82 -7.69 -10.55 -10.79
C ALA A 82 -7.16 -11.83 -10.14
#